data_AF-L9W6E8-F1
#
_entry.id   AF-L9W6E8-F1
#
_cell.length_a   1.000
_cell.length_b   1.000
_cell.length_c   1.000
_cell.angle_alpha   90.00
_cell.angle_beta   90.00
_cell.angle_gamma   90.00
#
_symmetry.space_group_name_H-M   'P 1'
#
loop_
_entity.id
_entity.type
_entity.pdbx_description
1 polymer ?
#
loop_
_entity_poly.entity_id
_entity_poly.type
_entity_poly.pdbx_seq_one_letter_code
_entity_poly.pdbx_strand_id
1 'polypeptide(L)'
;MAAERLLVPLSDTVTVRQTVGYAVRSGLENSDELDIHLVVALPHETDLPESQQHTEAASELLSKARSWAQEDAGSRPVTIETALLGTDEYLFGPRDFADTFNDYADEHGIDQVVLDPEYQPGATAQMLQSIERELERVGIAYDEAPVERPARHERLVGDGTERFDRLFAMFWISYGFYLVLGDPTYWFDLVTGAAVAGIVSVSLAQITFTFPLDRVQSPIRTIRFAFYVPYLLWEIVKSNLAISLVILRPSMPIEPTMTRINARVRSGLPLLALANSITLTPGTLVVRADDQRLLVHTLIPSAREGLFDGDLERAIRFVFYGRESAAIPTPRERGDTEIIRGDDQ
;
A
#
# COMPACT_ATOMS: atom_id res chain seq x y z
N MET A 1 -15.04 40.87 6.45
CA MET A 1 -14.97 39.57 7.16
C MET A 1 -13.73 38.88 6.63
N ALA A 2 -12.99 38.12 7.44
CA ALA A 2 -11.80 37.42 6.95
C ALA A 2 -12.25 36.36 5.93
N ALA A 3 -11.54 36.21 4.81
CA ALA A 3 -11.79 35.12 3.89
C ALA A 3 -11.58 33.80 4.63
N GLU A 4 -12.54 32.88 4.51
CA GLU A 4 -12.40 31.56 5.11
C GLU A 4 -11.54 30.69 4.20
N ARG A 5 -10.57 29.99 4.79
CA ARG A 5 -9.64 29.15 4.05
C ARG A 5 -9.85 27.68 4.37
N LEU A 6 -10.26 26.92 3.37
CA LEU A 6 -10.58 25.50 3.51
C LEU A 6 -9.57 24.65 2.75
N LEU A 7 -9.11 23.58 3.38
CA LEU A 7 -8.35 22.51 2.72
C LEU A 7 -9.27 21.31 2.49
N VAL A 8 -9.33 20.81 1.26
CA VAL A 8 -10.16 19.65 0.90
C VAL A 8 -9.26 18.57 0.30
N PRO A 9 -8.84 17.58 1.11
CA PRO A 9 -8.16 16.39 0.63
C PRO A 9 -9.09 15.56 -0.26
N LEU A 10 -8.66 15.29 -1.49
CA LEU A 10 -9.43 14.56 -2.49
C LEU A 10 -8.89 13.14 -2.68
N SER A 11 -9.81 12.22 -2.90
CA SER A 11 -9.56 10.86 -3.36
C SER A 11 -10.61 10.49 -4.39
N ASP A 12 -10.35 9.49 -5.23
CA ASP A 12 -11.33 9.02 -6.22
C ASP A 12 -12.42 8.20 -5.52
N THR A 13 -13.39 8.90 -4.93
CA THR A 13 -14.53 8.33 -4.19
C THR A 13 -15.84 8.64 -4.92
N VAL A 14 -16.91 7.93 -4.58
CA VAL A 14 -18.25 8.24 -5.15
C VAL A 14 -18.83 9.55 -4.60
N THR A 15 -18.33 9.99 -3.45
CA THR A 15 -18.78 11.16 -2.69
C THR A 15 -17.99 12.43 -3.00
N VAL A 16 -16.83 12.34 -3.67
CA VAL A 16 -15.90 13.47 -3.87
C VAL A 16 -16.56 14.71 -4.48
N ARG A 17 -17.46 14.56 -5.47
CA ARG A 17 -18.20 15.68 -6.07
C ARG A 17 -19.08 16.39 -5.05
N GLN A 18 -19.75 15.63 -4.18
CA GLN A 18 -20.65 16.14 -3.15
C GLN A 18 -19.85 16.79 -2.02
N THR A 19 -18.71 16.22 -1.65
CA THR A 19 -17.76 16.78 -0.67
C THR A 19 -17.25 18.14 -1.13
N VAL A 20 -16.81 18.27 -2.39
CA VAL A 20 -16.37 19.55 -2.97
C VAL A 20 -17.51 20.57 -2.94
N GLY A 21 -18.73 20.18 -3.31
CA GLY A 21 -19.87 21.09 -3.28
C GLY A 21 -20.32 21.48 -1.88
N TYR A 22 -20.15 20.60 -0.89
CA TYR A 22 -20.35 20.91 0.51
C TYR A 22 -19.30 21.92 1.01
N ALA A 23 -18.02 21.72 0.70
CA ALA A 23 -16.94 22.64 1.09
C ALA A 23 -17.17 24.05 0.52
N VAL A 24 -17.56 24.16 -0.75
CA VAL A 24 -17.89 25.46 -1.36
C VAL A 24 -19.10 26.11 -0.68
N ARG A 25 -20.17 25.33 -0.41
CA ARG A 25 -21.39 25.88 0.20
C ARG A 25 -21.18 26.31 1.64
N SER A 26 -20.55 25.47 2.46
CA SER A 26 -20.26 25.75 3.87
C SER A 26 -19.33 26.95 4.01
N GLY A 27 -18.24 27.01 3.23
CA GLY A 27 -17.34 28.15 3.25
C GLY A 27 -18.00 29.48 2.84
N LEU A 28 -18.93 29.41 1.88
CA LEU A 28 -19.70 30.58 1.45
C LEU A 28 -20.89 30.92 2.37
N GLU A 29 -21.26 30.05 3.31
CA GLU A 29 -22.25 30.35 4.36
C GLU A 29 -21.60 31.07 5.55
N ASN A 30 -20.34 30.72 5.82
CA ASN A 30 -19.55 31.24 6.93
C ASN A 30 -18.80 32.55 6.58
N SER A 31 -18.42 32.77 5.31
CA SER A 31 -17.77 34.01 4.86
C SER A 31 -18.24 34.51 3.48
N ASP A 32 -17.99 35.79 3.21
CA ASP A 32 -18.29 36.46 1.93
C ASP A 32 -17.24 36.15 0.85
N GLU A 33 -16.01 35.85 1.25
CA GLU A 33 -14.89 35.43 0.40
C GLU A 33 -14.40 34.05 0.86
N LEU A 34 -14.24 33.13 -0.09
CA LEU A 34 -13.79 31.76 0.17
C LEU A 34 -12.48 31.50 -0.57
N ASP A 35 -11.51 30.95 0.14
CA ASP A 35 -10.28 30.40 -0.41
C ASP A 35 -10.29 28.88 -0.22
N ILE A 36 -10.32 28.11 -1.31
CA ILE A 36 -10.44 26.65 -1.26
C ILE A 36 -9.23 25.99 -1.91
N HIS A 37 -8.51 25.21 -1.11
CA HIS A 37 -7.35 24.44 -1.52
C HIS A 37 -7.78 22.98 -1.74
N LEU A 38 -7.87 22.58 -3.00
CA LEU A 38 -8.17 21.22 -3.40
C LEU A 38 -6.85 20.45 -3.55
N VAL A 39 -6.62 19.44 -2.72
CA VAL A 39 -5.33 18.74 -2.69
C VAL A 39 -5.47 17.25 -2.91
N VAL A 40 -4.52 16.65 -3.62
CA VAL A 40 -4.37 15.19 -3.68
C VAL A 40 -3.01 14.83 -3.10
N ALA A 41 -3.01 14.09 -2.00
CA ALA A 41 -1.79 13.57 -1.39
C ALA A 41 -1.42 12.22 -2.03
N LEU A 42 -0.22 12.15 -2.59
CA LEU A 42 0.28 10.96 -3.28
C LEU A 42 1.05 10.07 -2.29
N PRO A 43 0.72 8.76 -2.17
CA PRO A 43 1.44 7.84 -1.27
C PRO A 43 2.82 7.42 -1.80
N HIS A 44 3.32 8.03 -2.87
CA HIS A 44 4.57 7.63 -3.54
C HIS A 44 5.32 8.85 -4.08
N GLU A 45 6.64 8.77 -4.01
CA GLU A 45 7.58 9.71 -4.63
C GLU A 45 7.37 9.75 -6.16
N THR A 46 7.35 10.95 -6.74
CA THR A 46 6.93 11.18 -8.14
C THR A 46 7.90 10.60 -9.18
N ASP A 47 9.10 10.22 -8.77
CA ASP A 47 10.21 9.78 -9.65
C ASP A 47 10.16 8.31 -10.11
N LEU A 48 9.13 7.54 -9.72
CA LEU A 48 8.96 6.16 -10.19
C LEU A 48 8.15 6.09 -11.50
N PRO A 49 8.47 5.17 -12.44
CA PRO A 49 7.71 5.02 -13.70
C PRO A 49 6.22 4.72 -13.50
N GLU A 50 5.85 4.01 -12.42
CA GLU A 50 4.46 3.77 -12.03
C GLU A 50 3.77 5.02 -11.44
N SER A 51 4.53 6.01 -10.96
CA SER A 51 4.00 7.27 -10.41
C SER A 51 3.42 8.18 -11.47
N GLN A 52 3.81 8.06 -12.74
CA GLN A 52 3.27 8.90 -13.83
C GLN A 52 1.76 8.71 -14.00
N GLN A 53 1.26 7.47 -13.99
CA GLN A 53 -0.18 7.20 -14.12
C GLN A 53 -0.97 7.71 -12.91
N HIS A 54 -0.43 7.57 -11.70
CA HIS A 54 -1.07 8.07 -10.49
C HIS A 54 -1.08 9.61 -10.43
N THR A 55 0.00 10.25 -10.89
CA THR A 55 0.12 11.71 -10.99
C THR A 55 -0.84 12.27 -12.05
N GLU A 56 -0.97 11.60 -13.19
CA GLU A 56 -1.95 11.93 -14.24
C GLU A 56 -3.38 11.81 -13.72
N ALA A 57 -3.73 10.69 -13.06
CA ALA A 57 -5.05 10.49 -12.48
C ALA A 57 -5.38 11.52 -11.39
N ALA A 58 -4.41 11.85 -10.52
CA ALA A 58 -4.55 12.89 -9.50
C ALA A 58 -4.76 14.28 -10.14
N SER A 59 -4.01 14.60 -11.18
CA SER A 59 -4.16 15.85 -11.93
C SER A 59 -5.52 15.93 -12.63
N GLU A 60 -6.02 14.82 -13.17
CA GLU A 60 -7.36 14.75 -13.77
C GLU A 60 -8.45 14.96 -12.72
N LEU A 61 -8.31 14.36 -11.53
CA LEU A 61 -9.24 14.55 -10.41
C LEU A 61 -9.24 16.00 -9.93
N LEU A 62 -8.06 16.62 -9.76
CA LEU A 62 -7.94 18.04 -9.40
C LEU A 62 -8.61 18.96 -10.44
N SER A 63 -8.41 18.67 -11.73
CA SER A 63 -9.05 19.43 -12.82
C SER A 63 -10.58 19.33 -12.79
N LYS A 64 -11.11 18.12 -12.56
CA LYS A 64 -12.55 17.89 -12.37
C LYS A 64 -13.07 18.62 -11.13
N ALA A 65 -12.39 18.49 -10.00
CA ALA A 65 -12.77 19.11 -8.73
C ALA A 65 -12.75 20.64 -8.79
N ARG A 66 -11.77 21.23 -9.47
CA ARG A 66 -11.75 22.67 -9.75
C ARG A 66 -12.96 23.10 -10.56
N SER A 67 -13.31 22.34 -11.60
CA SER A 67 -14.49 22.62 -12.43
C SER A 67 -15.78 22.54 -11.62
N TRP A 68 -15.89 21.54 -10.73
CA TRP A 68 -17.01 21.35 -9.81
C TRP A 68 -17.15 22.49 -8.79
N ALA A 69 -16.04 22.89 -8.18
CA ALA A 69 -16.03 23.99 -7.23
C ALA A 69 -16.43 25.32 -7.90
N GLN A 70 -15.96 25.55 -9.13
CA GLN A 70 -16.31 26.73 -9.91
C GLN A 70 -17.81 26.74 -10.30
N GLU A 71 -18.37 25.58 -10.65
CA GLU A 71 -19.78 25.41 -10.94
C GLU A 71 -20.64 25.74 -9.71
N ASP A 72 -20.27 25.23 -8.54
CA ASP A 72 -21.03 25.42 -7.30
C ASP A 72 -20.88 26.83 -6.71
N ALA A 73 -19.74 27.48 -6.92
CA ALA A 73 -19.52 28.88 -6.53
C ALA A 73 -20.41 29.85 -7.31
N GLY A 74 -20.79 29.50 -8.55
CA GLY A 74 -21.59 30.35 -9.43
C GLY A 74 -20.92 31.70 -9.70
N SER A 75 -21.53 32.79 -9.23
CA SER A 75 -21.00 34.16 -9.37
C SER A 75 -20.39 34.72 -8.08
N ARG A 76 -20.19 33.90 -7.04
CA ARG A 76 -19.62 34.32 -5.77
C ARG A 76 -18.08 34.35 -5.84
N PRO A 77 -17.40 35.25 -5.10
CA PRO A 77 -15.94 35.36 -5.14
C PRO A 77 -15.30 34.18 -4.40
N VAL A 78 -14.75 33.23 -5.18
CA VAL A 78 -14.02 32.06 -4.67
C VAL A 78 -12.67 31.98 -5.35
N THR A 79 -11.61 31.87 -4.55
CA THR A 79 -10.26 31.51 -5.01
C THR A 79 -10.10 30.01 -4.89
N ILE A 80 -9.69 29.34 -5.98
CA ILE A 80 -9.53 27.88 -6.01
C ILE A 80 -8.07 27.57 -6.34
N GLU A 81 -7.37 27.00 -5.38
CA GLU A 81 -6.01 26.48 -5.55
C GLU A 81 -6.03 24.95 -5.64
N THR A 82 -5.14 24.39 -6.46
CA THR A 82 -5.01 22.94 -6.62
C THR A 82 -3.55 22.55 -6.42
N ALA A 83 -3.27 21.59 -5.53
CA ALA A 83 -1.92 21.13 -5.28
C ALA A 83 -1.83 19.60 -5.18
N LEU A 84 -0.66 19.07 -5.56
CA LEU A 84 -0.27 17.70 -5.23
C LEU A 84 0.62 17.76 -3.99
N LEU A 85 0.33 16.93 -3.00
CA LEU A 85 1.10 16.83 -1.76
C LEU A 85 1.83 15.49 -1.70
N GLY A 86 2.94 15.42 -0.97
CA GLY A 86 3.78 14.22 -0.89
C GLY A 86 4.53 13.91 -2.19
N THR A 87 4.88 14.92 -2.99
CA THR A 87 5.63 14.73 -4.24
C THR A 87 7.10 14.37 -4.00
N ASP A 88 7.66 14.91 -2.92
CA ASP A 88 9.09 14.84 -2.56
C ASP A 88 9.33 13.94 -1.34
N GLU A 89 8.27 13.37 -0.76
CA GLU A 89 8.34 12.49 0.39
C GLU A 89 7.33 11.35 0.30
N TYR A 90 7.63 10.23 0.93
CA TYR A 90 6.77 9.05 0.88
C TYR A 90 5.80 9.06 2.07
N LEU A 91 4.50 9.10 1.78
CA LEU A 91 3.44 9.04 2.80
C LEU A 91 3.02 7.59 3.05
N PHE A 92 3.37 7.03 4.22
CA PHE A 92 3.18 5.61 4.55
C PHE A 92 1.85 5.33 5.26
N GLY A 93 1.31 6.28 6.02
CA GLY A 93 0.07 6.08 6.78
C GLY A 93 -0.59 7.36 7.28
N PRO A 94 -1.76 7.27 7.97
CA PRO A 94 -2.60 8.43 8.32
C PRO A 94 -1.89 9.55 9.07
N ARG A 95 -0.84 9.22 9.83
CA ARG A 95 0.05 10.18 10.49
C ARG A 95 0.77 11.08 9.49
N ASP A 96 1.42 10.48 8.51
CA ASP A 96 2.19 11.21 7.51
C ASP A 96 1.25 12.10 6.68
N PHE A 97 0.05 11.62 6.35
CA PHE A 97 -0.96 12.43 5.69
C PHE A 97 -1.41 13.62 6.57
N ALA A 98 -1.70 13.38 7.85
CA ALA A 98 -2.09 14.44 8.77
C ALA A 98 -0.97 15.47 8.99
N ASP A 99 0.28 15.02 9.13
CA ASP A 99 1.46 15.89 9.25
C ASP A 99 1.65 16.71 7.95
N THR A 100 1.52 16.09 6.78
CA THR A 100 1.57 16.78 5.47
C THR A 100 0.47 17.83 5.33
N PHE A 101 -0.75 17.50 5.75
CA PHE A 101 -1.87 18.45 5.75
C PHE A 101 -1.65 19.58 6.73
N ASN A 102 -1.03 19.32 7.88
CA ASN A 102 -0.66 20.34 8.85
C ASN A 102 0.37 21.30 8.27
N ASP A 103 1.45 20.79 7.70
CA ASP A 103 2.52 21.61 7.14
C ASP A 103 1.98 22.48 6.00
N TYR A 104 1.13 21.91 5.14
CA TYR A 104 0.45 22.68 4.09
C TYR A 104 -0.52 23.72 4.65
N ALA A 105 -1.30 23.36 5.68
CA ALA A 105 -2.26 24.24 6.34
C ALA A 105 -1.56 25.44 7.01
N ASP A 106 -0.45 25.20 7.70
CA ASP A 106 0.36 26.23 8.36
C ASP A 106 1.01 27.19 7.34
N GLU A 107 1.47 26.67 6.20
CA GLU A 107 2.06 27.49 5.13
C GLU A 107 1.03 28.41 4.46
N HIS A 108 -0.19 27.93 4.23
CA HIS A 108 -1.23 28.67 3.52
C HIS A 108 -2.23 29.38 4.45
N GLY A 109 -2.08 29.21 5.77
CA GLY A 109 -2.97 29.78 6.77
C GLY A 109 -4.41 29.28 6.64
N ILE A 110 -4.57 27.97 6.49
CA ILE A 110 -5.86 27.27 6.39
C ILE A 110 -6.55 27.24 7.74
N ASP A 111 -7.84 27.54 7.77
CA ASP A 111 -8.65 27.57 8.99
C ASP A 111 -9.20 26.18 9.36
N GLN A 112 -9.58 25.39 8.35
CA GLN A 112 -10.27 24.11 8.54
C GLN A 112 -10.05 23.13 7.38
N VAL A 113 -10.04 21.84 7.70
CA VAL A 113 -10.01 20.74 6.72
C VAL A 113 -11.41 20.16 6.53
N VAL A 114 -11.89 20.05 5.29
CA VAL A 114 -13.15 19.35 4.98
C VAL A 114 -12.83 17.96 4.44
N LEU A 115 -13.20 16.93 5.18
CA LEU A 115 -12.95 15.53 4.83
C LEU A 115 -14.15 14.90 4.13
N ASP A 116 -13.85 14.07 3.12
CA ASP A 116 -14.81 13.15 2.54
C ASP A 116 -15.02 11.95 3.50
N PRO A 117 -16.26 11.54 3.82
CA PRO A 117 -16.52 10.35 4.63
C PRO A 117 -15.94 9.05 4.05
N GLU A 118 -15.68 8.99 2.74
CA GLU A 118 -15.01 7.87 2.07
C GLU A 118 -13.55 8.16 1.73
N TYR A 119 -12.96 9.22 2.30
CA TYR A 119 -11.56 9.57 2.07
C TYR A 119 -10.65 8.38 2.42
N GLN A 120 -9.86 7.93 1.44
CA GLN A 120 -8.91 6.84 1.60
C GLN A 120 -7.51 7.33 1.26
N PRO A 121 -6.67 7.60 2.28
CA PRO A 121 -5.27 7.96 2.08
C PRO A 121 -4.49 6.74 1.55
N GLY A 122 -4.48 6.57 0.22
CA GLY A 122 -3.76 5.49 -0.47
C GLY A 122 -4.37 4.09 -0.28
N ALA A 123 -4.47 3.32 -1.37
CA ALA A 123 -5.16 2.02 -1.43
C ALA A 123 -4.57 0.87 -0.58
N THR A 124 -3.61 1.11 0.31
CA THR A 124 -2.83 0.05 0.98
C THR A 124 -2.87 0.08 2.51
N ALA A 125 -3.38 1.14 3.14
CA ALA A 125 -3.44 1.21 4.60
C ALA A 125 -4.76 0.61 5.12
N GLN A 126 -4.71 -0.61 5.65
CA GLN A 126 -5.77 -1.07 6.56
C GLN A 126 -5.70 -0.20 7.82
N MET A 127 -6.58 0.78 7.90
CA MET A 127 -6.55 1.81 8.95
C MET A 127 -6.82 1.21 10.33
N LEU A 128 -5.77 0.99 11.12
CA LEU A 128 -5.86 0.69 12.55
C LEU A 128 -6.26 1.94 13.36
N GLN A 129 -6.05 3.14 12.81
CA GLN A 129 -6.44 4.44 13.37
C GLN A 129 -6.96 5.33 12.23
N SER A 130 -8.04 6.06 12.50
CA SER A 130 -8.73 6.88 11.50
C SER A 130 -8.01 8.24 11.34
N ILE A 131 -8.03 8.80 10.13
CA ILE A 131 -7.29 10.03 9.80
C ILE A 131 -7.73 11.23 10.66
N GLU A 132 -9.00 11.25 11.08
CA GLU A 132 -9.59 12.25 11.95
C GLU A 132 -8.84 12.35 13.29
N ARG A 133 -8.46 11.21 13.88
CA ARG A 133 -7.69 11.20 15.14
C ARG A 133 -6.29 11.78 14.97
N GLU A 134 -5.69 11.57 13.81
CA GLU A 134 -4.35 12.10 13.52
C GLU A 134 -4.40 13.60 13.20
N LEU A 135 -5.49 14.10 12.59
CA LEU A 135 -5.78 15.53 12.46
C LEU A 135 -5.99 16.20 13.84
N GLU A 136 -6.76 15.56 14.73
CA GLU A 136 -6.91 16.03 16.12
C GLU A 136 -5.57 16.07 16.86
N ARG A 137 -4.66 15.11 16.60
CA ARG A 137 -3.33 15.07 17.21
C ARG A 137 -2.48 16.26 16.79
N VAL A 138 -2.51 16.65 15.52
CA VAL A 138 -1.73 17.79 15.01
C VAL A 138 -2.41 19.13 15.31
N GLY A 139 -3.69 19.12 15.68
CA GLY A 139 -4.41 20.30 16.16
C GLY A 139 -5.14 21.08 15.07
N ILE A 140 -5.34 20.48 13.89
CA ILE A 140 -6.11 21.07 12.81
C ILE A 140 -7.62 20.84 13.05
N ALA A 141 -8.41 21.90 12.92
CA ALA A 141 -9.86 21.78 12.90
C ALA A 141 -10.30 21.04 11.63
N TYR A 142 -11.18 20.05 11.77
CA TYR A 142 -11.73 19.32 10.62
C TYR A 142 -13.27 19.29 10.68
N ASP A 143 -13.90 19.18 9.53
CA ASP A 143 -15.33 18.92 9.34
C ASP A 143 -15.51 17.77 8.35
N GLU A 144 -16.39 16.82 8.68
CA GLU A 144 -16.71 15.70 7.79
C GLU A 144 -17.97 16.07 6.99
N ALA A 145 -17.87 16.05 5.66
CA ALA A 145 -18.99 16.46 4.82
C ALA A 145 -20.23 15.56 5.10
N PRO A 146 -21.41 16.13 5.42
CA PRO A 146 -22.62 15.39 5.74
C PRO A 146 -23.31 14.88 4.47
N VAL A 147 -22.54 14.25 3.59
CA VAL A 147 -23.04 13.68 2.34
C VAL A 147 -23.68 12.33 2.65
N GLU A 148 -24.95 12.18 2.27
CA GLU A 148 -25.63 10.89 2.41
C GLU A 148 -24.83 9.86 1.62
N ARG A 149 -24.23 8.91 2.33
CA ARG A 149 -23.74 7.66 1.74
C ARG A 149 -24.90 7.11 0.94
N PRO A 150 -24.89 7.12 -0.41
CA PRO A 150 -25.99 6.55 -1.15
C PRO A 150 -26.14 5.13 -0.63
N ALA A 151 -27.31 4.80 -0.06
CA ALA A 151 -27.58 3.46 0.44
C ALA A 151 -27.15 2.51 -0.67
N ARG A 152 -26.07 1.75 -0.40
CA ARG A 152 -25.38 0.92 -1.39
C ARG A 152 -26.35 -0.18 -1.82
N HIS A 153 -27.31 0.16 -2.67
CA HIS A 153 -27.73 -0.74 -3.71
C HIS A 153 -26.50 -0.81 -4.57
N GLU A 154 -25.67 -1.83 -4.30
CA GLU A 154 -24.61 -2.25 -5.19
C GLU A 154 -25.22 -2.27 -6.60
N ARG A 155 -24.99 -1.21 -7.37
CA ARG A 155 -25.31 -1.20 -8.77
C ARG A 155 -24.32 -2.20 -9.34
N LEU A 156 -24.82 -3.44 -9.51
CA LEU A 156 -24.21 -4.66 -10.04
C LEU A 156 -23.55 -4.52 -11.43
N VAL A 157 -23.27 -3.30 -11.89
CA VAL A 157 -22.81 -2.99 -13.24
C VAL A 157 -21.32 -2.58 -13.28
N GLY A 158 -20.65 -2.45 -12.13
CA GLY A 158 -19.18 -2.20 -12.08
C GLY A 158 -18.32 -3.30 -11.42
N ASP A 159 -18.84 -4.00 -10.41
CA ASP A 159 -18.07 -4.94 -9.55
C ASP A 159 -18.22 -6.43 -9.95
N GLY A 160 -19.03 -6.70 -10.98
CA GLY A 160 -19.23 -8.06 -11.49
C GLY A 160 -17.93 -8.69 -11.97
N THR A 161 -17.06 -7.88 -12.59
CA THR A 161 -15.76 -8.33 -13.09
C THR A 161 -14.79 -8.68 -11.96
N GLU A 162 -14.66 -7.86 -10.91
CA GLU A 162 -13.72 -8.14 -9.82
C GLU A 162 -14.17 -9.29 -8.93
N ARG A 163 -15.48 -9.37 -8.63
CA ARG A 163 -16.04 -10.55 -7.93
C ARG A 163 -15.85 -11.81 -8.75
N PHE A 164 -16.09 -11.73 -10.07
CA PHE A 164 -15.85 -12.85 -10.97
C PHE A 164 -14.37 -13.23 -11.04
N ASP A 165 -13.46 -12.26 -11.08
CA ASP A 165 -12.01 -12.51 -11.14
C ASP A 165 -11.51 -13.19 -9.86
N ARG A 166 -11.98 -12.76 -8.68
CA ARG A 166 -11.66 -13.41 -7.39
C ARG A 166 -12.18 -14.85 -7.36
N LEU A 167 -13.42 -15.07 -7.78
CA LEU A 167 -14.02 -16.41 -7.85
C LEU A 167 -13.26 -17.30 -8.84
N PHE A 168 -12.94 -16.77 -10.02
CA PHE A 168 -12.22 -17.48 -11.07
C PHE A 168 -10.80 -17.85 -10.63
N ALA A 169 -10.06 -16.91 -10.05
CA ALA A 169 -8.73 -17.16 -9.50
C ALA A 169 -8.76 -18.21 -8.40
N MET A 170 -9.68 -18.08 -7.43
CA MET A 170 -9.83 -19.05 -6.34
C MET A 170 -10.21 -20.44 -6.85
N PHE A 171 -11.10 -20.51 -7.85
CA PHE A 171 -11.48 -21.76 -8.48
C PHE A 171 -10.27 -22.45 -9.10
N TRP A 172 -9.50 -21.76 -9.95
CA TRP A 172 -8.36 -22.38 -10.62
C TRP A 172 -7.21 -22.71 -9.68
N ILE A 173 -6.95 -21.89 -8.66
CA ILE A 173 -5.95 -22.19 -7.63
C ILE A 173 -6.36 -23.42 -6.83
N SER A 174 -7.61 -23.46 -6.33
CA SER A 174 -8.12 -24.60 -5.56
C SER A 174 -8.20 -25.86 -6.42
N TYR A 175 -8.59 -25.74 -7.69
CA TYR A 175 -8.68 -26.86 -8.62
C TYR A 175 -7.29 -27.41 -8.96
N GLY A 176 -6.34 -26.53 -9.30
CA GLY A 176 -4.95 -26.90 -9.52
C GLY A 176 -4.34 -27.58 -8.30
N PHE A 177 -4.58 -27.04 -7.10
CA PHE A 177 -4.14 -27.67 -5.85
C PHE A 177 -4.75 -29.06 -5.65
N TYR A 178 -6.05 -29.22 -5.92
CA TYR A 178 -6.72 -30.53 -5.85
C TYR A 178 -6.09 -31.53 -6.82
N LEU A 179 -5.81 -31.12 -8.05
CA LEU A 179 -5.18 -31.98 -9.07
C LEU A 179 -3.72 -32.33 -8.76
N VAL A 180 -3.00 -31.46 -8.06
CA VAL A 180 -1.65 -31.77 -7.57
C VAL A 180 -1.67 -32.84 -6.47
N LEU A 181 -2.73 -32.87 -5.65
CA LEU A 181 -2.91 -33.89 -4.61
C LEU A 181 -3.51 -35.21 -5.14
N GLY A 182 -4.36 -35.13 -6.18
CA GLY A 182 -5.03 -36.26 -6.80
C GLY A 182 -4.32 -36.84 -8.02
N ASP A 183 -5.03 -37.67 -8.78
CA ASP A 183 -4.55 -38.17 -10.07
C ASP A 183 -5.19 -37.35 -11.22
N PRO A 184 -4.43 -36.46 -11.89
CA PRO A 184 -4.97 -35.63 -12.97
C PRO A 184 -5.39 -36.43 -14.21
N THR A 185 -5.02 -37.71 -14.30
CA THR A 185 -5.39 -38.59 -15.43
C THR A 185 -6.73 -39.28 -15.21
N TYR A 186 -7.26 -39.28 -13.98
CA TYR A 186 -8.52 -39.91 -13.64
C TYR A 186 -9.69 -38.92 -13.79
N TRP A 187 -10.66 -39.28 -14.63
CA TRP A 187 -11.78 -38.38 -14.94
C TRP A 187 -12.66 -38.05 -13.73
N PHE A 188 -12.74 -38.95 -12.76
CA PHE A 188 -13.49 -38.70 -11.53
C PHE A 188 -12.84 -37.58 -10.71
N ASP A 189 -11.50 -37.57 -10.61
CA ASP A 189 -10.74 -36.56 -9.87
C ASP A 189 -10.85 -35.17 -10.52
N LEU A 190 -10.98 -35.11 -11.85
CA LEU A 190 -11.29 -33.87 -12.57
C LEU A 190 -12.68 -33.33 -12.16
N VAL A 191 -13.68 -34.20 -12.09
CA VAL A 191 -15.07 -33.80 -11.77
C VAL A 191 -15.22 -33.44 -10.29
N THR A 192 -14.70 -34.26 -9.39
CA THR A 192 -14.74 -33.99 -7.94
C THR A 192 -13.91 -32.77 -7.59
N GLY A 193 -12.75 -32.60 -8.24
CA GLY A 193 -11.91 -31.41 -8.10
C GLY A 193 -12.65 -30.14 -8.51
N ALA A 194 -13.33 -30.14 -9.66
CA ALA A 194 -14.09 -28.99 -10.12
C ALA A 194 -15.27 -28.68 -9.17
N ALA A 195 -15.96 -29.70 -8.66
CA ALA A 195 -17.04 -29.52 -7.70
C ALA A 195 -16.53 -28.90 -6.38
N VAL A 196 -15.45 -29.44 -5.82
CA VAL A 196 -14.84 -28.93 -4.58
C VAL A 196 -14.31 -27.50 -4.78
N ALA A 197 -13.59 -27.25 -5.87
CA ALA A 197 -13.06 -25.92 -6.20
C ALA A 197 -14.18 -24.89 -6.38
N GLY A 198 -15.34 -25.28 -6.93
CA GLY A 198 -16.52 -24.43 -7.02
C GLY A 198 -17.06 -24.04 -5.64
N ILE A 199 -17.21 -25.02 -4.74
CA ILE A 199 -17.67 -24.78 -3.36
C ILE A 199 -16.69 -23.87 -2.61
N VAL A 200 -15.39 -24.15 -2.69
CA VAL A 200 -14.33 -23.37 -2.04
C VAL A 200 -14.30 -21.95 -2.60
N SER A 201 -14.39 -21.79 -3.92
CA SER A 201 -14.41 -20.48 -4.57
C SER A 201 -15.57 -19.62 -4.05
N VAL A 202 -16.80 -20.13 -4.08
CA VAL A 202 -17.97 -19.38 -3.60
C VAL A 202 -17.87 -19.05 -2.11
N SER A 203 -17.33 -19.96 -1.30
CA SER A 203 -17.30 -19.81 0.15
C SER A 203 -16.16 -18.91 0.65
N LEU A 204 -14.98 -18.95 0.00
CA LEU A 204 -13.75 -18.32 0.51
C LEU A 204 -13.23 -17.17 -0.36
N ALA A 205 -13.68 -17.00 -1.60
CA ALA A 205 -13.13 -15.95 -2.48
C ALA A 205 -13.35 -14.53 -1.92
N GLN A 206 -14.43 -14.30 -1.17
CA GLN A 206 -14.71 -13.00 -0.53
C GLN A 206 -13.81 -12.72 0.67
N ILE A 207 -13.26 -13.75 1.31
CA ILE A 207 -12.44 -13.64 2.52
C ILE A 207 -10.95 -13.60 2.16
N THR A 208 -10.55 -14.33 1.12
CA THR A 208 -9.13 -14.61 0.82
C THR A 208 -8.46 -13.50 0.00
N PHE A 209 -9.20 -12.86 -0.90
CA PHE A 209 -8.65 -11.85 -1.81
C PHE A 209 -9.24 -10.47 -1.51
N THR A 210 -8.69 -9.81 -0.50
CA THR A 210 -9.00 -8.39 -0.18
C THR A 210 -8.29 -7.41 -1.12
N PHE A 211 -7.27 -7.87 -1.87
CA PHE A 211 -6.51 -7.04 -2.80
C PHE A 211 -7.05 -7.18 -4.24
N PRO A 212 -7.14 -6.08 -5.02
CA PRO A 212 -7.54 -6.15 -6.42
C PRO A 212 -6.55 -7.00 -7.21
N LEU A 213 -7.03 -8.08 -7.81
CA LEU A 213 -6.24 -8.92 -8.70
C LEU A 213 -6.25 -8.28 -10.09
N ASP A 214 -5.29 -7.41 -10.37
CA ASP A 214 -5.13 -6.82 -11.70
C ASP A 214 -4.99 -7.92 -12.78
N ARG A 215 -5.97 -7.99 -13.69
CA ARG A 215 -6.08 -8.98 -14.77
C ARG A 215 -4.83 -9.10 -15.66
N VAL A 216 -4.11 -8.00 -15.85
CA VAL A 216 -2.97 -7.93 -16.77
C VAL A 216 -1.64 -8.24 -16.06
N GLN A 217 -1.51 -7.90 -14.78
CA GLN A 217 -0.27 -8.10 -14.02
C GLN A 217 -0.14 -9.53 -13.46
N SER A 218 -1.26 -10.21 -13.19
CA SER A 218 -1.32 -11.55 -12.60
C SER A 218 -0.53 -12.65 -13.35
N PRO A 219 -0.66 -12.84 -14.68
CA PRO A 219 0.08 -13.89 -15.38
C PRO A 219 1.59 -13.61 -15.49
N ILE A 220 1.97 -12.35 -15.73
CA ILE A 220 3.38 -11.96 -15.79
C ILE A 220 4.03 -12.13 -14.42
N ARG A 221 3.36 -11.70 -13.35
CA ARG A 221 3.79 -11.90 -11.96
C ARG A 221 3.94 -13.39 -11.63
N THR A 222 3.04 -14.24 -12.12
CA THR A 222 3.14 -15.70 -11.95
C THR A 222 4.39 -16.27 -12.62
N ILE A 223 4.70 -15.84 -13.84
CA ILE A 223 5.93 -16.25 -14.55
C ILE A 223 7.18 -15.73 -13.79
N ARG A 224 7.19 -14.46 -13.38
CA ARG A 224 8.31 -13.90 -12.60
C ARG A 224 8.49 -14.63 -11.26
N PHE A 225 7.39 -14.98 -10.60
CA PHE A 225 7.40 -15.80 -9.38
C PHE A 225 7.97 -17.19 -9.66
N ALA A 226 7.63 -17.82 -10.78
CA ALA A 226 8.20 -19.10 -11.19
C ALA A 226 9.72 -19.04 -11.41
N PHE A 227 10.26 -17.91 -11.90
CA PHE A 227 11.72 -17.69 -11.97
C PHE A 227 12.35 -17.36 -10.61
N TYR A 228 11.58 -16.71 -9.72
CA TYR A 228 12.02 -16.39 -8.38
C TYR A 228 12.18 -17.63 -7.49
N VAL A 229 11.30 -18.63 -7.62
CA VAL A 229 11.34 -19.84 -6.77
C VAL A 229 12.69 -20.59 -6.86
N PRO A 230 13.25 -20.91 -8.05
CA PRO A 230 14.58 -21.50 -8.17
C PRO A 230 15.69 -20.63 -7.57
N TYR A 231 15.61 -19.31 -7.75
CA TYR A 231 16.57 -18.38 -7.16
C TYR A 231 16.52 -18.40 -5.63
N LEU A 232 15.32 -18.37 -5.04
CA LEU A 232 15.14 -18.48 -3.59
C LEU A 232 15.65 -19.81 -3.05
N LEU A 233 15.35 -20.92 -3.72
CA LEU A 233 15.86 -22.24 -3.34
C LEU A 233 17.39 -22.27 -3.32
N TRP A 234 18.04 -21.64 -4.31
CA TRP A 234 19.49 -21.52 -4.34
C TRP A 234 20.04 -20.73 -3.14
N GLU A 235 19.46 -19.56 -2.84
CA GLU A 235 19.87 -18.76 -1.67
C GLU A 235 19.62 -19.48 -0.34
N ILE A 236 18.54 -20.25 -0.22
CA ILE A 236 18.27 -21.10 0.95
C ILE A 236 19.35 -22.18 1.11
N VAL A 237 19.74 -22.87 0.02
CA VAL A 237 20.79 -23.90 0.07
C VAL A 237 22.15 -23.30 0.45
N LYS A 238 22.53 -22.19 -0.18
CA LYS A 238 23.78 -21.46 0.09
C LYS A 238 23.84 -21.01 1.56
N SER A 239 22.75 -20.45 2.07
CA SER A 239 22.67 -19.96 3.44
C SER A 239 22.62 -21.10 4.47
N ASN A 240 21.98 -22.23 4.15
CA ASN A 240 22.04 -23.46 4.95
C ASN A 240 23.48 -23.98 5.07
N LEU A 241 24.25 -23.96 3.98
CA LEU A 241 25.64 -24.38 4.01
C LEU A 241 26.50 -23.43 4.85
N ALA A 242 26.28 -22.12 4.72
CA ALA A 242 26.98 -21.11 5.52
C ALA A 242 26.73 -21.28 7.02
N ILE A 243 25.47 -21.44 7.44
CA ILE A 243 25.15 -21.65 8.87
C ILE A 243 25.68 -23.00 9.37
N SER A 244 25.61 -24.06 8.57
CA SER A 244 26.14 -25.38 8.94
C SER A 244 27.65 -25.32 9.19
N LEU A 245 28.39 -24.57 8.37
CA LEU A 245 29.82 -24.34 8.56
C LEU A 245 30.11 -23.59 9.87
N VAL A 246 29.27 -22.61 10.24
CA VAL A 246 29.41 -21.89 11.52
C VAL A 246 29.16 -22.82 12.71
N ILE A 247 28.13 -23.67 12.64
CA ILE A 247 27.79 -24.62 13.71
C ILE A 247 28.90 -25.67 13.90
N LEU A 248 29.51 -26.15 12.82
CA LEU A 248 30.57 -27.16 12.87
C LEU A 248 31.91 -26.61 13.38
N ARG A 249 32.10 -25.28 13.42
CA ARG A 249 33.32 -24.67 13.95
C ARG A 249 33.29 -24.72 15.48
N PRO A 250 34.35 -25.23 16.15
CA PRO A 250 34.43 -25.23 17.61
C PRO A 250 34.32 -23.84 18.24
N SER A 251 34.71 -22.80 17.49
CA SER A 251 34.63 -21.40 17.93
C SER A 251 33.21 -20.83 17.89
N MET A 252 32.24 -21.50 17.24
CA MET A 252 30.84 -21.09 17.04
C MET A 252 30.66 -19.56 16.98
N PRO A 253 31.18 -18.89 15.93
CA PRO A 253 31.14 -17.43 15.84
C PRO A 253 29.72 -16.94 15.50
N ILE A 254 28.85 -16.93 16.50
CA ILE A 254 27.50 -16.38 16.44
C ILE A 254 27.49 -14.99 17.08
N GLU A 255 26.72 -14.06 16.50
CA GLU A 255 26.55 -12.70 17.01
C GLU A 255 25.07 -12.32 16.86
N PRO A 256 24.19 -12.86 17.73
CA PRO A 256 22.77 -12.62 17.64
C PRO A 256 22.46 -11.13 17.79
N THR A 257 21.80 -10.55 16.79
CA THR A 257 21.56 -9.10 16.75
C THR A 257 20.17 -8.80 16.23
N MET A 258 19.48 -7.85 16.88
CA MET A 258 18.25 -7.28 16.35
C MET A 258 18.59 -6.17 15.36
N THR A 259 17.99 -6.24 14.19
CA THR A 259 18.27 -5.33 13.09
C THR A 259 16.96 -4.82 12.51
N ARG A 260 16.84 -3.51 12.31
CA ARG A 260 15.72 -2.89 11.62
C ARG A 260 16.14 -2.56 10.20
N ILE A 261 15.29 -2.90 9.25
CA ILE A 261 15.44 -2.47 7.85
C ILE A 261 14.13 -1.85 7.36
N ASN A 262 14.23 -0.78 6.56
CA ASN A 262 13.10 -0.25 5.81
C ASN A 262 13.17 -0.79 4.37
N ALA A 263 12.29 -1.73 4.03
CA ALA A 263 12.24 -2.33 2.71
C ALA A 263 11.27 -1.58 1.80
N ARG A 264 11.71 -1.03 0.66
CA ARG A 264 10.83 -0.44 -0.37
C ARG A 264 10.05 -1.53 -1.12
N VAL A 265 9.12 -2.15 -0.44
CA VAL A 265 8.20 -3.18 -0.93
C VAL A 265 6.85 -2.90 -0.27
N ARG A 266 5.82 -2.61 -1.07
CA ARG A 266 4.44 -2.35 -0.62
C ARG A 266 3.95 -3.43 0.35
N SER A 267 3.08 -3.02 1.28
CA SER A 267 2.43 -3.89 2.26
C SER A 267 1.54 -4.96 1.59
N GLY A 268 1.07 -5.92 2.39
CA GLY A 268 0.30 -7.07 1.90
C GLY A 268 1.18 -8.18 1.31
N LEU A 269 0.81 -8.71 0.15
CA LEU A 269 1.47 -9.89 -0.45
C LEU A 269 2.98 -9.70 -0.72
N PRO A 270 3.47 -8.56 -1.25
CA PRO A 270 4.90 -8.39 -1.51
C PRO A 270 5.74 -8.38 -0.22
N LEU A 271 5.30 -7.64 0.80
CA LEU A 271 5.96 -7.59 2.11
C LEU A 271 5.93 -8.96 2.80
N LEU A 272 4.80 -9.68 2.72
CA LEU A 272 4.68 -11.04 3.25
C LEU A 272 5.65 -12.00 2.55
N ALA A 273 5.75 -11.93 1.23
CA ALA A 273 6.69 -12.75 0.47
C ALA A 273 8.14 -12.45 0.85
N LEU A 274 8.51 -11.16 0.98
CA LEU A 274 9.84 -10.77 1.46
C LEU A 274 10.14 -11.29 2.86
N ALA A 275 9.21 -11.09 3.81
CA ALA A 275 9.40 -11.49 5.20
C ALA A 275 9.58 -13.01 5.34
N ASN A 276 8.79 -13.79 4.61
CA ASN A 276 8.92 -15.25 4.57
C ASN A 276 10.24 -15.67 3.92
N SER A 277 10.65 -15.02 2.84
CA SER A 277 11.93 -15.33 2.19
C SER A 277 13.12 -15.06 3.10
N ILE A 278 13.13 -13.93 3.81
CA ILE A 278 14.16 -13.62 4.83
C ILE A 278 14.15 -14.69 5.94
N THR A 279 12.97 -15.11 6.40
CA THR A 279 12.86 -16.13 7.45
C THR A 279 13.30 -17.52 6.99
N LEU A 280 13.06 -17.86 5.72
CA LEU A 280 13.49 -19.14 5.13
C LEU A 280 14.99 -19.18 4.87
N THR A 281 15.65 -18.03 4.73
CA THR A 281 17.11 -17.94 4.65
C THR A 281 17.70 -18.21 6.04
N PRO A 282 18.44 -19.32 6.23
CA PRO A 282 18.96 -19.69 7.55
C PRO A 282 19.91 -18.65 8.12
N GLY A 283 19.71 -18.32 9.40
CA GLY A 283 20.47 -17.28 10.09
C GLY A 283 19.73 -15.94 10.20
N THR A 284 18.51 -15.84 9.66
CA THR A 284 17.60 -14.69 9.81
C THR A 284 16.21 -15.14 10.24
N LEU A 285 15.51 -14.29 10.99
CA LEU A 285 14.12 -14.46 11.39
C LEU A 285 13.44 -13.11 11.47
N VAL A 286 12.33 -12.92 10.74
CA VAL A 286 11.53 -11.69 10.86
C VAL A 286 10.66 -11.79 12.11
N VAL A 287 10.82 -10.85 13.04
CA VAL A 287 10.10 -10.77 14.31
C VAL A 287 8.85 -9.90 14.16
N ARG A 288 8.96 -8.80 13.42
CA ARG A 288 7.85 -7.90 13.12
C ARG A 288 7.99 -7.40 11.69
N ALA A 289 6.88 -7.37 10.98
CA ALA A 289 6.77 -6.75 9.67
C ALA A 289 5.57 -5.80 9.71
N ASP A 290 5.82 -4.51 9.54
CA ASP A 290 4.81 -3.47 9.62
C ASP A 290 5.16 -2.37 8.62
N ASP A 291 4.25 -2.07 7.69
CA ASP A 291 4.39 -1.03 6.67
C ASP A 291 5.83 -0.77 6.22
N GLN A 292 6.43 -1.77 5.57
CA GLN A 292 7.79 -1.74 5.01
C GLN A 292 8.94 -1.84 6.03
N ARG A 293 8.66 -1.68 7.32
CA ARG A 293 9.63 -1.84 8.41
C ARG A 293 9.70 -3.29 8.84
N LEU A 294 10.86 -3.90 8.66
CA LEU A 294 11.13 -5.26 9.11
C LEU A 294 12.08 -5.22 10.31
N LEU A 295 11.62 -5.76 11.44
CA LEU A 295 12.48 -6.09 12.56
C LEU A 295 12.94 -7.53 12.38
N VAL A 296 14.24 -7.71 12.13
CA VAL A 296 14.85 -9.00 11.82
C VAL A 296 15.85 -9.36 12.88
N HIS A 297 15.71 -10.55 13.43
CA HIS A 297 16.73 -11.19 14.25
C HIS A 297 17.74 -11.90 13.34
N THR A 298 19.02 -11.58 13.49
CA THR A 298 20.12 -12.17 12.72
C THR A 298 21.02 -12.96 13.67
N LEU A 299 21.45 -14.16 13.27
CA LEU A 299 22.26 -15.05 14.11
C LEU A 299 23.76 -14.87 13.89
N ILE A 300 24.16 -14.49 12.66
CA ILE A 300 25.55 -14.35 12.25
C ILE A 300 25.75 -13.05 11.45
N PRO A 301 26.94 -12.42 11.52
CA PRO A 301 27.21 -11.19 10.80
C PRO A 301 26.98 -11.31 9.29
N SER A 302 27.36 -12.42 8.67
CA SER A 302 27.18 -12.61 7.21
C SER A 302 25.70 -12.62 6.78
N ALA A 303 24.80 -13.10 7.62
CA ALA A 303 23.36 -13.09 7.34
C ALA A 303 22.80 -11.66 7.46
N ARG A 304 23.30 -10.88 8.43
CA ARG A 304 23.00 -9.45 8.59
C ARG A 304 23.49 -8.64 7.39
N GLU A 305 24.73 -8.86 6.94
CA GLU A 305 25.26 -8.16 5.76
C GLU A 305 24.47 -8.51 4.49
N GLY A 306 24.12 -9.80 4.28
CA GLY A 306 23.27 -10.20 3.15
C GLY A 306 21.87 -9.57 3.17
N LEU A 307 21.31 -9.33 4.37
CA LEU A 307 20.08 -8.58 4.54
C LEU A 307 20.24 -7.12 4.09
N PHE A 308 21.35 -6.48 4.44
CA PHE A 308 21.67 -5.09 4.07
C PHE A 308 21.97 -4.90 2.59
N ASP A 309 22.52 -5.94 1.95
CA ASP A 309 22.81 -5.93 0.52
C ASP A 309 21.52 -6.07 -0.32
N GLY A 310 20.40 -6.48 0.30
CA GLY A 310 19.06 -6.33 -0.29
C GLY A 310 18.75 -7.23 -1.48
N ASP A 311 19.50 -8.33 -1.68
CA ASP A 311 19.30 -9.26 -2.80
C ASP A 311 17.88 -9.83 -2.84
N LEU A 312 17.35 -10.27 -1.69
CA LEU A 312 15.99 -10.77 -1.56
C LEU A 312 14.95 -9.68 -1.80
N GLU A 313 15.20 -8.45 -1.31
CA GLU A 313 14.33 -7.30 -1.54
C GLU A 313 14.23 -7.00 -3.05
N ARG A 314 15.37 -6.96 -3.74
CA ARG A 314 15.45 -6.74 -5.20
C ARG A 314 14.71 -7.83 -5.97
N ALA A 315 14.86 -9.09 -5.57
CA ALA A 315 14.19 -10.21 -6.21
C ALA A 315 12.66 -10.16 -6.04
N ILE A 316 12.18 -9.79 -4.85
CA ILE A 316 10.75 -9.56 -4.60
C ILE A 316 10.24 -8.38 -5.43
N ARG A 317 10.95 -7.25 -5.45
CA ARG A 317 10.60 -6.11 -6.31
C ARG A 317 10.48 -6.51 -7.77
N PHE A 318 11.40 -7.34 -8.28
CA PHE A 318 11.30 -7.87 -9.64
C PHE A 318 10.00 -8.65 -9.88
N VAL A 319 9.60 -9.52 -8.95
CA VAL A 319 8.38 -10.31 -9.06
C VAL A 319 7.14 -9.41 -9.10
N PHE A 320 7.04 -8.47 -8.17
CA PHE A 320 5.82 -7.70 -7.94
C PHE A 320 5.72 -6.45 -8.81
N TYR A 321 6.84 -5.78 -9.08
CA TYR A 321 6.93 -4.47 -9.73
C TYR A 321 7.78 -4.48 -11.03
N GLY A 322 8.24 -5.66 -11.48
CA GLY A 322 8.96 -5.80 -12.74
C GLY A 322 10.42 -5.32 -12.71
N ARG A 323 11.04 -5.23 -13.90
CA ARG A 323 12.49 -4.97 -14.05
C ARG A 323 12.91 -3.56 -13.68
N GLU A 324 12.04 -2.57 -13.87
CA GLU A 324 12.34 -1.16 -13.60
C GLU A 324 12.59 -0.91 -12.11
N SER A 325 11.94 -1.70 -11.26
CA SER A 325 12.08 -1.66 -9.80
C SER A 325 13.37 -2.29 -9.27
N ALA A 326 14.17 -2.93 -10.12
CA ALA A 326 15.46 -3.51 -9.74
C ALA A 326 16.60 -2.47 -9.65
N ALA A 327 16.37 -1.26 -10.18
CA ALA A 327 17.30 -0.13 -10.14
C ALA A 327 17.29 0.62 -8.80
N ILE A 328 16.26 0.40 -7.97
CA ILE A 328 16.18 1.01 -6.64
C ILE A 328 17.39 0.55 -5.81
N PRO A 329 18.13 1.48 -5.16
CA PRO A 329 19.30 1.14 -4.35
C PRO A 329 18.99 0.14 -3.24
N THR A 330 20.01 -0.51 -2.69
CA THR A 330 19.92 -1.50 -1.60
C THR A 330 19.60 -0.83 -0.24
N PRO A 331 19.11 -1.56 0.77
CA PRO A 331 18.88 -1.00 2.11
C PRO A 331 20.10 -0.25 2.65
N ARG A 332 21.31 -0.83 2.45
CA ARG A 332 22.58 -0.21 2.85
C ARG A 332 22.83 1.13 2.15
N GLU A 333 22.66 1.18 0.83
CA GLU A 333 22.90 2.39 0.04
C GLU A 333 21.91 3.52 0.37
N ARG A 334 20.70 3.15 0.80
CA ARG A 334 19.66 4.12 1.21
C ARG A 334 19.86 4.64 2.64
N GLY A 335 20.74 4.04 3.45
CA GLY A 335 20.83 4.32 4.88
C GLY A 335 19.64 3.78 5.68
N ASP A 336 18.91 2.82 5.13
CA ASP A 336 17.67 2.25 5.68
C ASP A 336 17.93 1.07 6.64
N THR A 337 19.13 1.01 7.24
CA THR A 337 19.57 -0.11 8.08
C THR A 337 20.01 0.37 9.44
N GLU A 338 19.51 -0.29 10.49
CA GLU A 338 19.82 0.06 11.88
C GLU A 338 20.06 -1.21 12.69
N ILE A 339 21.19 -1.28 13.40
CA ILE A 339 21.46 -2.34 14.35
C ILE A 339 20.93 -1.90 15.72
N ILE A 340 19.89 -2.59 16.18
CA ILE A 340 19.35 -2.39 17.52
C ILE A 340 20.21 -3.23 18.48
N ARG A 341 21.21 -2.59 19.08
CA ARG A 341 21.81 -3.15 20.30
C ARG A 341 20.78 -3.00 21.41
N GLY A 342 20.48 -4.09 22.11
CA GLY A 342 19.79 -3.96 23.39
C GLY A 342 20.67 -3.08 24.27
N ASP A 343 20.15 -1.95 24.71
CA ASP A 343 20.71 -1.30 25.88
C ASP A 343 20.67 -2.33 27.00
N ASP A 344 21.83 -2.60 27.59
CA ASP A 344 21.97 -3.44 28.78
C ASP A 344 20.95 -3.01 29.84
N GLN A 345 20.00 -3.89 30.16
CA GLN A 345 19.38 -3.97 31.49
C GLN A 345 19.15 -5.43 31.87
#